data_AF-A0A067NWG9-F1
#
_entry.id   AF-A0A067NWG9-F1
#
_cell.length_a   1.000
_cell.length_b   1.000
_cell.length_c   1.000
_cell.angle_alpha   90.00
_cell.angle_beta   90.00
_cell.angle_gamma   90.00
#
_symmetry.space_group_name_H-M   'P 1'
#
loop_
_entity.id
_entity.type
_entity.pdbx_description
1 polymer ?
#
loop_
_entity_poly.entity_id
_entity_poly.type
_entity_poly.pdbx_seq_one_letter_code
_entity_poly.pdbx_strand_id
1 'polypeptide(L)'
;MSTTDTPRDPSPPANEDSRTPTQQEARKRPRLNLNADSGRERKRGKSMFGILLGTLNKAKIEDKERNASEAAKKRQLIEKRLQSKLQKETDSVRRAEEAKKDKTSATRKEEELQLKDSVFKLRRKRLPLLANFLLTSDVISADASLSSNPLAPPPRTHPPPLYYLPAILTPEQEAFLARRRSEVSAAAEKEWQEWKTQREEGVEELKQMRQRVAKEIDRTKDKDEEMAAVDDDEKKASESMQETAPTEPVKSLAEDVEMEVDDSITDVKSGNQTEQPKKDESVTMQGDDDDAVEY
;
A
#
# COMPACT_ATOMS: atom_id res chain seq x y z
N MET A 1 -4.42 1.30 -60.44
CA MET A 1 -3.67 0.42 -61.36
C MET A 1 -2.42 -0.05 -60.63
N SER A 2 -2.13 -1.36 -60.72
CA SER A 2 -1.04 -2.16 -60.09
C SER A 2 -1.19 -2.35 -58.57
N THR A 3 -1.53 -3.49 -57.93
CA THR A 3 -1.41 -4.96 -58.15
C THR A 3 0.00 -5.53 -58.29
N THR A 4 0.51 -6.13 -57.22
CA THR A 4 1.03 -7.52 -57.05
C THR A 4 1.45 -7.70 -55.58
N ASP A 5 0.95 -8.65 -54.79
CA ASP A 5 1.05 -10.13 -54.84
C ASP A 5 2.28 -10.66 -54.06
N THR A 6 2.03 -11.34 -52.92
CA THR A 6 2.46 -12.72 -52.59
C THR A 6 2.58 -12.95 -51.07
N PRO A 7 2.00 -14.04 -50.51
CA PRO A 7 1.91 -14.35 -49.07
C PRO A 7 3.00 -15.32 -48.59
N ARG A 8 3.15 -15.49 -47.26
CA ARG A 8 3.82 -16.67 -46.69
C ARG A 8 3.38 -16.96 -45.26
N ASP A 9 2.66 -18.08 -45.13
CA ASP A 9 2.51 -18.87 -43.91
C ASP A 9 2.84 -20.32 -44.32
N PRO A 10 3.54 -21.11 -43.49
CA PRO A 10 3.06 -22.47 -43.26
C PRO A 10 3.33 -23.00 -41.84
N SER A 11 2.21 -23.36 -41.18
CA SER A 11 1.86 -24.62 -40.49
C SER A 11 2.81 -25.34 -39.50
N PRO A 12 2.25 -26.07 -38.50
CA PRO A 12 2.98 -26.80 -37.46
C PRO A 12 3.26 -28.27 -37.84
N PRO A 13 4.09 -29.01 -37.08
CA PRO A 13 4.10 -30.46 -37.13
C PRO A 13 3.32 -31.11 -35.97
N ALA A 14 2.53 -32.11 -36.35
CA ALA A 14 1.96 -33.15 -35.50
C ALA A 14 3.02 -34.17 -35.08
N ASN A 15 2.76 -34.89 -33.99
CA ASN A 15 3.04 -36.33 -33.92
C ASN A 15 2.21 -37.01 -32.83
N GLU A 16 1.35 -37.92 -33.30
CA GLU A 16 0.75 -39.03 -32.55
C GLU A 16 1.84 -40.07 -32.22
N ASP A 17 1.72 -40.80 -31.10
CA ASP A 17 1.46 -42.25 -31.14
C ASP A 17 1.78 -42.98 -29.81
N SER A 18 0.73 -43.66 -29.32
CA SER A 18 0.74 -45.09 -28.96
C SER A 18 1.06 -45.59 -27.53
N ARG A 19 0.19 -46.53 -27.10
CA ARG A 19 0.40 -47.73 -26.24
C ARG A 19 -0.08 -47.70 -24.77
N THR A 20 -1.33 -48.12 -24.58
CA THR A 20 -1.67 -49.23 -23.65
C THR A 20 -1.46 -50.59 -24.37
N PRO A 21 -1.58 -51.80 -23.79
CA PRO A 21 -1.59 -52.27 -22.38
C PRO A 21 -0.65 -53.49 -22.17
N THR A 22 -0.55 -54.04 -20.95
CA THR A 22 -0.28 -55.47 -20.58
C THR A 22 0.11 -55.52 -19.08
N GLN A 23 0.01 -56.59 -18.31
CA GLN A 23 -0.92 -57.73 -18.11
C GLN A 23 -0.34 -58.49 -16.90
N GLN A 24 -1.12 -59.41 -16.31
CA GLN A 24 -0.69 -60.56 -15.48
C GLN A 24 -0.45 -60.29 -13.98
N GLU A 25 -1.37 -60.69 -13.09
CA GLU A 25 -1.62 -62.06 -12.60
C GLU A 25 -0.54 -62.59 -11.64
N ALA A 26 -0.91 -62.78 -10.37
CA ALA A 26 -0.57 -63.99 -9.60
C ALA A 26 -1.31 -64.01 -8.25
N ARG A 27 -2.44 -64.74 -8.23
CA ARG A 27 -3.07 -65.23 -7.00
C ARG A 27 -2.09 -66.14 -6.26
N LYS A 28 -1.76 -65.86 -4.99
CA LYS A 28 -1.07 -66.79 -4.10
C LYS A 28 -1.99 -67.17 -2.93
N ARG A 29 -2.11 -68.49 -2.75
CA ARG A 29 -3.09 -69.24 -1.95
C ARG A 29 -2.93 -69.01 -0.44
N PRO A 30 -3.99 -69.16 0.37
CA PRO A 30 -3.86 -69.23 1.82
C PRO A 30 -3.14 -70.54 2.20
N ARG A 31 -1.98 -70.42 2.84
CA ARG A 31 -1.25 -71.57 3.39
C ARG A 31 -1.95 -72.04 4.67
N LEU A 32 -2.60 -73.20 4.55
CA LEU A 32 -3.06 -73.99 5.69
C LEU A 32 -1.83 -74.58 6.41
N ASN A 33 -1.47 -74.02 7.57
CA ASN A 33 -0.44 -74.61 8.43
C ASN A 33 -1.10 -75.67 9.32
N LEU A 34 -1.03 -76.93 8.88
CA LEU A 34 -1.19 -78.11 9.74
C LEU A 34 0.19 -78.43 10.38
N ASN A 35 0.51 -77.75 11.48
CA ASN A 35 1.15 -78.45 12.60
C ASN A 35 -0.03 -79.07 13.36
N ALA A 36 -0.54 -80.23 12.96
CA ALA A 36 -0.02 -81.52 13.43
C ALA A 36 0.20 -81.48 14.95
N ASP A 37 -0.90 -81.71 15.66
CA ASP A 37 -0.97 -82.50 16.88
C ASP A 37 0.23 -82.45 17.83
N SER A 38 0.14 -81.58 18.81
CA SER A 38 0.70 -81.81 20.14
C SER A 38 -0.23 -81.20 21.18
N GLY A 39 -1.24 -81.97 21.58
CA GLY A 39 -2.01 -81.67 22.79
C GLY A 39 -3.50 -81.53 22.58
N ARG A 40 -4.17 -82.68 22.38
CA ARG A 40 -5.50 -82.89 22.95
C ARG A 40 -5.47 -82.46 24.43
N GLU A 41 -6.59 -81.90 24.91
CA GLU A 41 -6.86 -81.60 26.32
C GLU A 41 -6.19 -80.37 26.94
N ARG A 42 -6.72 -79.16 26.69
CA ARG A 42 -7.11 -78.19 27.74
C ARG A 42 -8.31 -77.33 27.33
N LYS A 43 -9.46 -77.98 27.09
CA LYS A 43 -10.79 -77.35 27.23
C LYS A 43 -11.10 -77.14 28.72
N ARG A 44 -10.42 -76.21 29.40
CA ARG A 44 -10.84 -75.61 30.69
C ARG A 44 -9.77 -74.62 31.11
N GLY A 45 -10.12 -73.35 31.26
CA GLY A 45 -9.17 -72.30 31.62
C GLY A 45 -8.80 -71.38 30.46
N LYS A 46 -9.80 -70.92 29.69
CA LYS A 46 -9.79 -69.51 29.27
C LYS A 46 -9.87 -68.73 30.59
N SER A 47 -8.73 -68.59 31.27
CA SER A 47 -8.63 -67.85 32.51
C SER A 47 -9.28 -66.51 32.23
N MET A 48 -10.25 -66.10 33.05
CA MET A 48 -10.90 -64.79 32.88
C MET A 48 -9.85 -63.67 32.76
N PHE A 49 -8.66 -63.88 33.31
CA PHE A 49 -7.48 -63.04 33.15
C PHE A 49 -7.00 -62.82 31.70
N GLY A 50 -7.09 -63.81 30.80
CA GLY A 50 -6.68 -63.66 29.41
C GLY A 50 -7.68 -62.88 28.55
N ILE A 51 -8.97 -62.94 28.91
CA ILE A 51 -10.00 -62.07 28.31
C ILE A 51 -9.82 -60.65 28.85
N LEU A 52 -9.60 -60.48 30.16
CA LEU A 52 -9.29 -59.17 30.74
C LEU A 52 -7.98 -58.56 30.19
N LEU A 53 -6.92 -59.34 29.98
CA LEU A 53 -5.66 -58.83 29.42
C LEU A 53 -5.80 -58.52 27.91
N GLY A 54 -6.61 -59.29 27.19
CA GLY A 54 -6.96 -59.03 25.79
C GLY A 54 -7.82 -57.77 25.62
N THR A 55 -8.80 -57.54 26.51
CA THR A 55 -9.58 -56.31 26.53
C THR A 55 -8.78 -55.12 27.04
N LEU A 56 -7.83 -55.31 27.97
CA LEU A 56 -6.92 -54.26 28.43
C LEU A 56 -5.95 -53.82 27.32
N ASN A 57 -5.37 -54.77 26.59
CA ASN A 57 -4.50 -54.45 25.46
C ASN A 57 -5.28 -53.84 24.29
N LYS A 58 -6.51 -54.30 24.04
CA LYS A 58 -7.39 -53.71 23.02
C LYS A 58 -7.83 -52.29 23.40
N ALA A 59 -8.17 -52.06 24.67
CA ALA A 59 -8.47 -50.72 25.19
C ALA A 59 -7.24 -49.80 25.12
N LYS A 60 -6.03 -50.31 25.41
CA LYS A 60 -4.79 -49.53 25.30
C LYS A 60 -4.42 -49.19 23.85
N ILE A 61 -4.70 -50.08 22.90
CA ILE A 61 -4.49 -49.81 21.46
C ILE A 61 -5.52 -48.81 20.95
N GLU A 62 -6.80 -48.99 21.29
CA GLU A 62 -7.86 -48.06 20.91
C GLU A 62 -7.66 -46.67 21.55
N ASP A 63 -7.18 -46.61 22.80
CA ASP A 63 -6.82 -45.36 23.47
C ASP A 63 -5.58 -44.72 22.84
N LYS A 64 -4.58 -45.51 22.40
CA LYS A 64 -3.42 -44.99 21.66
C LYS A 64 -3.80 -44.48 20.27
N GLU A 65 -4.72 -45.14 19.57
CA GLU A 65 -5.24 -44.72 18.27
C GLU A 65 -6.15 -43.49 18.40
N ARG A 66 -6.99 -43.42 19.44
CA ARG A 66 -7.78 -42.22 19.77
C ARG A 66 -6.88 -41.07 20.19
N ASN A 67 -5.93 -41.28 21.09
CA ASN A 67 -4.95 -40.26 21.49
C ASN A 67 -4.07 -39.81 20.31
N ALA A 68 -3.70 -40.71 19.38
CA ALA A 68 -3.00 -40.33 18.15
C ALA A 68 -3.89 -39.49 17.23
N SER A 69 -5.18 -39.83 17.09
CA SER A 69 -6.16 -39.05 16.32
C SER A 69 -6.45 -37.69 16.98
N GLU A 70 -6.56 -37.63 18.30
CA GLU A 70 -6.78 -36.39 19.05
C GLU A 70 -5.53 -35.50 19.06
N ALA A 71 -4.33 -36.09 19.20
CA ALA A 71 -3.07 -35.35 19.06
C ALA A 71 -2.90 -34.80 17.65
N ALA A 72 -3.24 -35.58 16.62
CA ALA A 72 -3.22 -35.11 15.23
C ALA A 72 -4.23 -33.98 15.00
N LYS A 73 -5.46 -34.10 15.53
CA LYS A 73 -6.48 -33.03 15.48
C LYS A 73 -6.01 -31.77 16.22
N LYS A 74 -5.39 -31.91 17.40
CA LYS A 74 -4.80 -30.78 18.14
C LYS A 74 -3.69 -30.10 17.33
N ARG A 75 -2.80 -30.86 16.68
CA ARG A 75 -1.77 -30.32 15.77
C ARG A 75 -2.39 -29.58 14.58
N GLN A 76 -3.39 -30.15 13.93
CA GLN A 76 -4.11 -29.49 12.83
C GLN A 76 -4.80 -28.19 13.28
N LEU A 77 -5.38 -28.17 14.49
CA LEU A 77 -5.99 -26.96 15.04
C LEU A 77 -4.94 -25.88 15.34
N ILE A 78 -3.79 -26.26 15.89
CA ILE A 78 -2.67 -25.33 16.16
C ILE A 78 -2.12 -24.78 14.84
N GLU A 79 -1.88 -25.65 13.85
CA GLU A 79 -1.38 -25.25 12.53
C GLU A 79 -2.38 -24.33 11.81
N LYS A 80 -3.68 -24.65 11.85
CA LYS A 80 -4.72 -23.79 11.29
C LYS A 80 -4.78 -22.43 11.99
N ARG A 81 -4.63 -22.39 13.33
CA ARG A 81 -4.55 -21.14 14.08
C ARG A 81 -3.33 -20.33 13.70
N LEU A 82 -2.15 -20.96 13.58
CA LEU A 82 -0.91 -20.31 13.21
C LEU A 82 -0.97 -19.75 11.77
N GLN A 83 -1.50 -20.52 10.82
CA GLN A 83 -1.76 -20.04 9.46
C GLN A 83 -2.73 -18.85 9.45
N SER A 84 -3.78 -18.90 10.29
CA SER A 84 -4.74 -17.80 10.40
C SER A 84 -4.11 -16.55 11.04
N LYS A 85 -3.22 -16.68 12.04
CA LYS A 85 -2.46 -15.57 12.62
C LYS A 85 -1.53 -14.96 11.56
N LEU A 86 -0.75 -15.77 10.85
CA LEU A 86 0.13 -15.31 9.77
C LEU A 86 -0.63 -14.58 8.64
N GLN A 87 -1.79 -15.09 8.23
CA GLN A 87 -2.63 -14.43 7.22
C GLN A 87 -3.13 -13.07 7.73
N LYS A 88 -3.60 -13.00 8.98
CA LYS A 88 -4.07 -11.74 9.59
C LYS A 88 -2.95 -10.71 9.71
N GLU A 89 -1.76 -11.12 10.15
CA GLU A 89 -0.58 -10.25 10.23
C GLU A 89 -0.17 -9.74 8.86
N THR A 90 -0.07 -10.63 7.85
CA THR A 90 0.27 -10.25 6.47
C THR A 90 -0.74 -9.26 5.89
N ASP A 91 -2.04 -9.51 6.07
CA ASP A 91 -3.10 -8.60 5.62
C ASP A 91 -3.11 -7.28 6.40
N SER A 92 -2.73 -7.29 7.69
CA SER A 92 -2.60 -6.08 8.49
C SER A 92 -1.48 -5.19 7.97
N VAL A 93 -0.30 -5.77 7.74
CA VAL A 93 0.86 -5.06 7.17
C VAL A 93 0.52 -4.49 5.79
N ARG A 94 -0.09 -5.29 4.90
CA ARG A 94 -0.51 -4.82 3.58
C ARG A 94 -1.49 -3.64 3.66
N ARG A 95 -2.51 -3.72 4.52
CA ARG A 95 -3.46 -2.62 4.71
C ARG A 95 -2.82 -1.37 5.30
N ALA A 96 -1.87 -1.52 6.23
CA ALA A 96 -1.13 -0.39 6.81
C ALA A 96 -0.25 0.30 5.75
N GLU A 97 0.39 -0.46 4.86
CA GLU A 97 1.16 0.08 3.73
C GLU A 97 0.26 0.80 2.72
N GLU A 98 -0.89 0.21 2.37
CA GLU A 98 -1.88 0.84 1.49
C GLU A 98 -2.42 2.15 2.10
N ALA A 99 -2.72 2.18 3.40
CA ALA A 99 -3.15 3.39 4.10
C ALA A 99 -2.07 4.48 4.13
N LYS A 100 -0.80 4.11 4.30
CA LYS A 100 0.34 5.04 4.20
C LYS A 100 0.47 5.60 2.79
N LYS A 101 0.31 4.78 1.75
CA LYS A 101 0.35 5.20 0.34
C LYS A 101 -0.82 6.15 0.00
N ASP A 102 -2.01 5.86 0.52
CA ASP A 102 -3.17 6.74 0.34
C ASP A 102 -2.97 8.09 1.06
N LYS A 103 -2.31 8.09 2.23
CA LYS A 103 -1.94 9.32 2.95
C LYS A 103 -0.93 10.17 2.17
N THR A 104 0.14 9.58 1.64
CA THR A 104 1.15 10.32 0.88
C THR A 104 0.60 10.83 -0.44
N SER A 105 -0.22 10.03 -1.15
CA SER A 105 -0.88 10.47 -2.39
C SER A 105 -1.88 11.60 -2.15
N ALA A 106 -2.63 11.58 -1.04
CA ALA A 106 -3.49 12.70 -0.65
C ALA A 106 -2.67 13.99 -0.41
N THR A 107 -1.55 13.89 0.30
CA THR A 107 -0.65 15.03 0.57
C THR A 107 -0.09 15.62 -0.73
N ARG A 108 0.44 14.76 -1.61
CA ARG A 108 0.98 15.17 -2.92
C ARG A 108 -0.09 15.87 -3.78
N LYS A 109 -1.32 15.38 -3.78
CA LYS A 109 -2.42 15.99 -4.54
C LYS A 109 -2.81 17.36 -4.00
N GLU A 110 -2.77 17.55 -2.68
CA GLU A 110 -3.00 18.85 -2.06
C GLU A 110 -1.92 19.87 -2.45
N GLU A 111 -0.65 19.49 -2.39
CA GLU A 111 0.47 20.33 -2.82
C GLU A 111 0.35 20.72 -4.30
N GLU A 112 -0.04 19.77 -5.15
CA GLU A 112 -0.27 20.03 -6.57
C GLU A 112 -1.42 21.03 -6.80
N LEU A 113 -2.53 20.88 -6.06
CA LEU A 113 -3.65 21.84 -6.12
C LEU A 113 -3.22 23.23 -5.66
N GLN A 114 -2.41 23.32 -4.60
CA GLN A 114 -1.87 24.61 -4.12
C GLN A 114 -0.93 25.26 -5.13
N LEU A 115 -0.02 24.48 -5.73
CA LEU A 115 0.89 24.97 -6.77
C LEU A 115 0.10 25.49 -7.97
N LYS A 116 -0.85 24.71 -8.48
CA LYS A 116 -1.73 25.14 -9.58
C LYS A 116 -2.50 26.41 -9.23
N ASP A 117 -3.07 26.51 -8.03
CA ASP A 117 -3.78 27.71 -7.57
C ASP A 117 -2.87 28.96 -7.59
N SER A 118 -1.62 28.83 -7.16
CA SER A 118 -0.64 29.91 -7.24
C SER A 118 -0.33 30.34 -8.68
N VAL A 119 -0.20 29.37 -9.62
CA VAL A 119 0.07 29.63 -11.03
C VAL A 119 -1.11 30.36 -11.69
N PHE A 120 -2.34 29.88 -11.50
CA PHE A 120 -3.52 30.53 -12.08
C PHE A 120 -3.76 31.92 -11.49
N LYS A 121 -3.54 32.12 -10.19
CA LYS A 121 -3.58 33.44 -9.56
C LYS A 121 -2.52 34.39 -10.15
N LEU A 122 -1.30 33.90 -10.37
CA LEU A 122 -0.24 34.68 -11.01
C LEU A 122 -0.62 35.06 -12.44
N ARG A 123 -1.10 34.11 -13.24
CA ARG A 123 -1.53 34.34 -14.64
C ARG A 123 -2.65 35.36 -14.72
N ARG A 124 -3.70 35.20 -13.90
CA ARG A 124 -4.86 36.11 -13.84
C ARG A 124 -4.46 37.55 -13.55
N LYS A 125 -3.43 37.76 -12.73
CA LYS A 125 -2.91 39.11 -12.43
C LYS A 125 -1.91 39.59 -13.48
N ARG A 126 -0.99 38.74 -13.91
CA ARG A 126 0.18 39.11 -14.73
C ARG A 126 -0.18 39.31 -16.20
N LEU A 127 -0.98 38.42 -16.80
CA LEU A 127 -1.25 38.44 -18.24
C LEU A 127 -2.03 39.68 -18.67
N PRO A 128 -3.10 40.13 -17.96
CA PRO A 128 -3.79 41.37 -18.30
C PRO A 128 -2.89 42.61 -18.19
N LEU A 129 -1.89 42.60 -17.29
CA LEU A 129 -0.91 43.69 -17.19
C LEU A 129 0.03 43.71 -18.41
N LEU A 130 0.53 42.55 -18.83
CA LEU A 130 1.40 42.42 -20.00
C LEU A 130 0.67 42.73 -21.32
N ALA A 131 -0.64 42.50 -21.37
CA ALA A 131 -1.49 42.83 -22.52
C ALA A 131 -1.54 44.34 -22.85
N ASN A 132 -1.08 45.22 -21.94
CA ASN A 132 -0.97 46.66 -22.20
C ASN A 132 0.26 47.03 -23.06
N PHE A 133 1.18 46.09 -23.30
CA PHE A 133 2.42 46.32 -24.03
C PHE A 133 2.40 45.65 -25.41
N LEU A 134 3.11 46.25 -26.36
CA LEU A 134 3.42 45.64 -27.65
C LEU A 134 4.64 44.74 -27.51
N LEU A 135 4.70 43.69 -28.33
CA LEU A 135 5.84 42.79 -28.46
C LEU A 135 6.54 43.04 -29.79
N THR A 136 7.86 42.88 -29.81
CA THR A 136 8.65 42.96 -31.07
C THR A 136 8.29 41.87 -32.08
N SER A 137 7.60 40.82 -31.65
CA SER A 137 7.08 39.74 -32.49
C SER A 137 5.65 39.99 -32.98
N ASP A 138 5.00 41.10 -32.61
CA ASP A 138 3.62 41.37 -33.00
C ASP A 138 3.51 41.77 -34.46
N VAL A 139 2.55 41.15 -35.16
CA VAL A 139 2.16 41.54 -36.52
C VAL A 139 0.89 42.39 -36.40
N ILE A 140 1.07 43.71 -36.49
CA ILE A 140 0.00 44.70 -36.36
C ILE A 140 -0.50 45.02 -37.78
N SER A 141 -1.47 44.24 -38.25
CA SER A 141 -2.20 44.53 -39.49
C SER A 141 -3.70 44.57 -39.17
N ALA A 142 -4.46 45.39 -39.89
CA ALA A 142 -5.91 45.52 -39.71
C ALA A 142 -6.66 44.17 -39.82
N ASP A 143 -6.16 43.25 -40.66
CA ASP A 143 -6.74 41.93 -40.88
C ASP A 143 -6.04 40.80 -40.11
N ALA A 144 -5.04 41.11 -39.27
CA ALA A 144 -4.32 40.07 -38.54
C ALA A 144 -5.23 39.45 -37.47
N SER A 145 -5.60 38.18 -37.66
CA SER A 145 -6.20 37.38 -36.60
C SER A 145 -5.19 37.23 -35.47
N LEU A 146 -5.58 37.60 -34.25
CA LEU A 146 -4.81 37.28 -33.06
C LEU A 146 -4.62 35.75 -32.97
N SER A 147 -3.49 35.33 -32.42
CA SER A 147 -3.12 33.90 -32.32
C SER A 147 -4.26 33.09 -31.69
N SER A 148 -4.42 31.84 -32.12
CA SER A 148 -5.48 30.93 -31.66
C SER A 148 -5.55 30.73 -30.14
N ASN A 149 -4.47 31.04 -29.41
CA ASN A 149 -4.45 31.05 -27.94
C ASN A 149 -3.88 32.38 -27.41
N PRO A 150 -4.71 33.29 -26.86
CA PRO A 150 -4.26 34.59 -26.36
C PRO A 150 -3.44 34.50 -25.06
N LEU A 151 -3.44 33.35 -24.38
CA LEU A 151 -2.68 33.11 -23.15
C LEU A 151 -1.33 32.43 -23.40
N ALA A 152 -1.02 32.11 -24.66
CA ALA A 152 0.24 31.48 -25.00
C ALA A 152 1.42 32.42 -24.68
N PRO A 153 2.52 31.89 -24.13
CA PRO A 153 3.72 32.69 -23.94
C PRO A 153 4.26 33.15 -25.32
N PRO A 154 4.95 34.30 -25.37
CA PRO A 154 5.61 34.74 -26.60
C PRO A 154 6.53 33.66 -27.15
N PRO A 155 6.70 33.58 -28.49
CA PRO A 155 7.60 32.61 -29.09
C PRO A 155 9.02 32.81 -28.56
N ARG A 156 9.69 31.70 -28.23
CA ARG A 156 11.09 31.71 -27.77
C ARG A 156 12.00 31.93 -28.97
N THR A 157 12.19 33.19 -29.37
CA THR A 157 13.11 33.59 -30.43
C THR A 157 14.46 34.01 -29.87
N HIS A 158 15.48 34.04 -30.74
CA HIS A 158 16.79 34.63 -30.44
C HIS A 158 17.05 35.78 -31.42
N PRO A 159 17.00 37.06 -30.98
CA PRO A 159 16.85 37.53 -29.60
C PRO A 159 15.44 37.32 -29.01
N PRO A 160 15.29 37.27 -27.67
CA PRO A 160 13.99 37.16 -27.01
C PRO A 160 13.09 38.36 -27.34
N PRO A 161 11.77 38.16 -27.52
CA PRO A 161 10.85 39.26 -27.72
C PRO A 161 10.84 40.22 -26.54
N LEU A 162 10.81 41.52 -26.83
CA LEU A 162 10.76 42.56 -25.81
C LEU A 162 9.37 43.17 -25.73
N TYR A 163 8.90 43.41 -24.49
CA TYR A 163 7.70 44.19 -24.23
C TYR A 163 8.06 45.67 -24.24
N TYR A 164 7.36 46.46 -25.05
CA TYR A 164 7.57 47.90 -25.13
C TYR A 164 6.24 48.63 -25.29
N LEU A 165 6.22 49.91 -24.93
CA LEU A 165 5.09 50.79 -25.14
C LEU A 165 5.59 52.10 -25.75
N PRO A 166 5.32 52.38 -27.03
CA PRO A 166 5.65 53.66 -27.66
C PRO A 166 5.01 54.84 -26.92
N ALA A 167 5.71 55.97 -26.88
CA ALA A 167 5.18 57.20 -26.27
C ALA A 167 3.98 57.77 -27.04
N ILE A 168 3.92 57.52 -28.35
CA ILE A 168 2.82 57.90 -29.24
C ILE A 168 2.38 56.63 -29.96
N LEU A 169 1.12 56.23 -29.78
CA LEU A 169 0.53 55.06 -30.42
C LEU A 169 -0.16 55.46 -31.73
N THR A 170 -0.06 54.61 -32.74
CA THR A 170 -0.90 54.75 -33.94
C THR A 170 -2.32 54.25 -33.64
N PRO A 171 -3.36 54.74 -34.35
CA PRO A 171 -4.73 54.25 -34.14
C PRO A 171 -4.86 52.73 -34.30
N GLU A 172 -4.08 52.14 -35.20
CA GLU A 172 -4.02 50.69 -35.40
C GLU A 172 -3.43 49.97 -34.17
N GLN A 173 -2.38 50.53 -33.56
CA GLN A 173 -1.78 49.99 -32.33
C GLN A 173 -2.74 50.11 -31.15
N GLU A 174 -3.47 51.23 -31.03
CA GLU A 174 -4.47 51.41 -29.97
C GLU A 174 -5.61 50.40 -30.08
N ALA A 175 -6.15 50.23 -31.29
CA ALA A 175 -7.19 49.23 -31.57
C ALA A 175 -6.70 47.81 -31.27
N PHE A 176 -5.46 47.50 -31.66
CA PHE A 176 -4.83 46.21 -31.39
C PHE A 176 -4.67 45.95 -29.89
N LEU A 177 -4.14 46.91 -29.13
CA LEU A 177 -4.01 46.79 -27.68
C LEU A 177 -5.37 46.72 -26.97
N ALA A 178 -6.37 47.48 -27.41
CA ALA A 178 -7.73 47.39 -26.87
C ALA A 178 -8.31 45.98 -27.06
N ARG A 179 -8.20 45.42 -28.26
CA ARG A 179 -8.64 44.06 -28.58
C ARG A 179 -7.88 43.01 -27.78
N ARG A 180 -6.55 43.09 -27.72
CA ARG A 180 -5.71 42.18 -26.93
C ARG A 180 -6.10 42.22 -25.45
N ARG A 181 -6.31 43.40 -24.87
CA ARG A 181 -6.69 43.55 -23.46
C ARG A 181 -8.03 42.87 -23.17
N SER A 182 -9.04 43.06 -24.01
CA SER A 182 -10.33 42.41 -23.81
C SER A 182 -10.24 40.89 -23.99
N GLU A 183 -9.51 40.42 -25.01
CA GLU A 183 -9.34 38.98 -25.26
C GLU A 183 -8.53 38.28 -24.17
N VAL A 184 -7.38 38.84 -23.75
CA VAL A 184 -6.54 38.28 -22.69
C VAL A 184 -7.25 38.31 -21.33
N SER A 185 -7.95 39.40 -21.01
CA SER A 185 -8.70 39.47 -19.74
C SER A 185 -9.87 38.49 -19.70
N ALA A 186 -10.63 38.38 -20.79
CA ALA A 186 -11.71 37.41 -20.91
C ALA A 186 -11.19 35.96 -20.87
N ALA A 187 -10.09 35.66 -21.58
CA ALA A 187 -9.49 34.33 -21.58
C ALA A 187 -8.90 33.97 -20.21
N ALA A 188 -8.24 34.90 -19.53
CA ALA A 188 -7.69 34.66 -18.18
C ALA A 188 -8.79 34.44 -17.13
N GLU A 189 -9.92 35.15 -17.25
CA GLU A 189 -11.07 34.90 -16.36
C GLU A 189 -11.74 33.55 -16.69
N LYS A 190 -11.86 33.18 -17.97
CA LYS A 190 -12.38 31.87 -18.37
C LYS A 190 -11.50 30.74 -17.83
N GLU A 191 -10.18 30.82 -18.02
CA GLU A 191 -9.20 29.88 -17.47
C GLU A 191 -9.32 29.79 -15.94
N TRP A 192 -9.55 30.92 -15.27
CA TRP A 192 -9.76 30.97 -13.81
C TRP A 192 -11.05 30.27 -13.37
N GLN A 193 -12.16 30.42 -14.10
CA GLN A 193 -13.42 29.74 -13.78
C GLN A 193 -13.28 28.22 -14.00
N GLU A 194 -12.66 27.78 -15.09
CA GLU A 194 -12.37 26.37 -15.36
C GLU A 194 -11.45 25.77 -14.28
N TRP A 195 -10.45 26.53 -13.81
CA TRP A 195 -9.61 26.11 -12.69
C TRP A 195 -10.42 26.01 -11.39
N LYS A 196 -11.34 26.94 -11.14
CA LYS A 196 -12.15 26.92 -9.92
C LYS A 196 -13.01 25.66 -9.83
N THR A 197 -13.64 25.24 -10.93
CA THR A 197 -14.40 23.98 -10.97
C THR A 197 -13.49 22.78 -10.78
N GLN A 198 -12.35 22.72 -11.47
CA GLN A 198 -11.35 21.64 -11.29
C GLN A 198 -10.81 21.57 -9.86
N ARG A 199 -10.64 22.73 -9.21
CA ARG A 199 -10.20 22.82 -7.81
C ARG A 199 -11.28 22.31 -6.87
N GLU A 200 -12.54 22.68 -7.08
CA GLU A 200 -13.66 22.20 -6.28
C GLU A 200 -13.74 20.66 -6.37
N GLU A 201 -13.69 20.10 -7.57
CA GLU A 201 -13.61 18.65 -7.80
C GLU A 201 -12.38 18.02 -7.13
N GLY A 202 -11.20 18.61 -7.30
CA GLY A 202 -9.96 18.11 -6.70
C GLY A 202 -9.97 18.13 -5.16
N VAL A 203 -10.61 19.13 -4.54
CA VAL A 203 -10.79 19.23 -3.10
C VAL A 203 -11.79 18.18 -2.60
N GLU A 204 -12.84 17.89 -3.35
CA GLU A 204 -13.78 16.81 -3.02
C GLU A 204 -13.10 15.44 -3.09
N GLU A 205 -12.32 15.18 -4.13
CA GLU A 205 -11.53 13.95 -4.25
C GLU A 205 -10.51 13.83 -3.11
N LEU A 206 -9.83 14.93 -2.75
CA LEU A 206 -8.92 14.97 -1.60
C LEU A 206 -9.63 14.64 -0.29
N LYS A 207 -10.84 15.19 -0.09
CA LYS A 207 -11.68 14.90 1.07
C LYS A 207 -12.06 13.42 1.13
N GLN A 208 -12.40 12.81 -0.01
CA GLN A 208 -12.70 11.37 -0.09
C GLN A 208 -11.47 10.51 0.24
N MET A 209 -10.29 10.86 -0.29
CA MET A 209 -9.05 10.14 0.02
C MET A 209 -8.71 10.24 1.51
N ARG A 210 -8.78 11.44 2.10
CA ARG A 210 -8.56 11.63 3.54
C ARG A 210 -9.58 10.86 4.39
N GLN A 211 -10.84 10.82 3.97
CA GLN A 211 -11.86 10.05 4.66
C GLN A 211 -11.59 8.54 4.58
N ARG A 212 -11.11 8.03 3.44
CA ARG A 212 -10.71 6.62 3.30
C ARG A 212 -9.53 6.28 4.22
N VAL A 213 -8.51 7.14 4.24
CA VAL A 213 -7.35 7.00 5.13
C VAL A 213 -7.79 7.01 6.59
N ALA A 214 -8.66 7.96 6.98
CA ALA A 214 -9.18 8.03 8.35
C ALA A 214 -9.93 6.74 8.74
N LYS A 215 -10.83 6.26 7.87
CA LYS A 215 -11.59 5.02 8.12
C LYS A 215 -10.69 3.80 8.24
N GLU A 216 -9.66 3.67 7.41
CA GLU A 216 -8.74 2.53 7.54
C GLU A 216 -7.84 2.64 8.76
N ILE A 217 -7.40 3.85 9.14
CA ILE A 217 -6.66 4.06 10.39
C ILE A 217 -7.52 3.66 11.59
N ASP A 218 -8.78 4.07 11.64
CA ASP A 218 -9.69 3.73 12.74
C ASP A 218 -9.93 2.21 12.78
N ARG A 219 -10.16 1.58 11.63
CA ARG A 219 -10.30 0.11 11.54
C ARG A 219 -9.03 -0.66 11.93
N THR A 220 -7.84 -0.12 11.65
CA THR A 220 -6.60 -0.75 12.11
C THR A 220 -6.47 -0.64 13.62
N LYS A 221 -6.82 0.51 14.21
CA LYS A 221 -6.80 0.68 15.68
C LYS A 221 -7.77 -0.28 16.37
N ASP A 222 -9.02 -0.37 15.89
CA ASP A 222 -10.02 -1.28 16.46
C ASP A 222 -9.53 -2.75 16.42
N LYS A 223 -8.86 -3.15 15.34
CA LYS A 223 -8.31 -4.51 15.18
C LYS A 223 -7.08 -4.75 16.05
N ASP A 224 -6.21 -3.76 16.19
CA ASP A 224 -5.02 -3.87 17.04
C ASP A 224 -5.44 -3.95 18.51
N GLU A 225 -6.48 -3.21 18.93
CA GLU A 225 -7.10 -3.33 20.25
C GLU A 225 -7.75 -4.71 20.48
N GLU A 226 -8.46 -5.25 19.47
CA GLU A 226 -9.04 -6.60 19.55
C GLU A 226 -7.95 -7.69 19.64
N MET A 227 -6.87 -7.58 18.86
CA MET A 227 -5.76 -8.54 18.92
C MET A 227 -4.98 -8.45 20.23
N ALA A 228 -4.78 -7.24 20.77
CA ALA A 228 -4.15 -7.05 22.07
C ALA A 228 -4.98 -7.67 23.21
N ALA A 229 -6.31 -7.58 23.15
CA ALA A 229 -7.19 -8.19 24.14
C ALA A 229 -7.17 -9.74 24.09
N VAL A 230 -7.08 -10.33 22.89
CA VAL A 230 -7.01 -11.80 22.72
C VAL A 230 -5.68 -12.37 23.20
N ASP A 231 -4.56 -11.67 22.98
CA ASP A 231 -3.24 -12.12 23.43
C ASP A 231 -3.07 -12.04 24.96
N ASP A 232 -3.75 -11.09 25.65
CA ASP A 232 -3.73 -11.01 27.11
C ASP A 232 -4.52 -12.16 27.78
N ASP A 233 -5.60 -12.61 27.13
CA ASP A 233 -6.40 -13.76 27.57
C ASP A 233 -5.70 -15.11 27.28
N GLU A 234 -4.99 -15.23 26.13
CA GLU A 234 -4.17 -16.42 25.83
C GLU A 234 -2.96 -16.55 26.77
N LYS A 235 -2.32 -15.44 27.18
CA LYS A 235 -1.22 -15.47 28.16
C LYS A 235 -1.70 -15.92 29.54
N LYS A 236 -2.82 -15.39 30.05
CA LYS A 236 -3.42 -15.82 31.34
C LYS A 236 -3.85 -17.29 31.35
N ALA A 237 -4.34 -17.81 30.22
CA ALA A 237 -4.69 -19.23 30.10
C ALA A 237 -3.45 -20.16 30.08
N SER A 238 -2.32 -19.68 29.56
CA SER A 238 -1.07 -20.45 29.53
C SER A 238 -0.33 -20.48 30.87
N GLU A 239 -0.46 -19.43 31.69
CA GLU A 239 0.18 -19.30 33.01
C GLU A 239 -0.56 -20.13 34.08
N SER A 240 -1.88 -20.35 33.93
CA SER A 240 -2.69 -21.19 34.82
C SER A 240 -2.42 -22.70 34.73
N MET A 241 -1.61 -23.19 33.77
CA MET A 241 -1.30 -24.63 33.64
C MET A 241 0.08 -25.03 34.17
N GLN A 242 0.84 -24.13 34.81
CA GLN A 242 2.19 -24.43 35.33
C GLN A 242 2.33 -24.41 36.86
N GLU A 243 1.26 -24.23 37.63
CA GLU A 243 1.34 -24.21 39.10
C GLU A 243 0.97 -25.56 39.74
N THR A 244 1.81 -26.58 39.56
CA THR A 244 1.93 -27.74 40.49
C THR A 244 3.32 -28.37 40.41
N ALA A 245 4.35 -27.69 40.94
CA ALA A 245 5.57 -28.34 41.39
C ALA A 245 6.18 -27.55 42.57
N PRO A 246 6.59 -28.22 43.66
CA PRO A 246 7.02 -27.55 44.89
C PRO A 246 8.43 -26.98 44.77
N THR A 247 8.58 -25.81 45.38
CA THR A 247 9.78 -24.99 45.59
C THR A 247 10.76 -25.63 46.59
N GLU A 248 12.06 -25.58 46.27
CA GLU A 248 13.14 -25.50 47.27
C GLU A 248 13.83 -24.14 47.17
N PRO A 249 14.25 -23.52 48.30
CA PRO A 249 14.77 -22.16 48.32
C PRO A 249 16.30 -22.11 48.23
N VAL A 250 16.84 -21.31 47.31
CA VAL A 250 18.26 -20.90 47.34
C VAL A 250 18.32 -19.38 47.53
N LYS A 251 18.90 -18.98 48.65
CA LYS A 251 19.29 -17.62 49.05
C LYS A 251 20.54 -17.15 48.29
N SER A 252 20.49 -15.95 47.72
CA SER A 252 21.59 -14.95 47.68
C SER A 252 21.02 -13.67 47.05
N LEU A 253 20.72 -12.59 47.78
CA LEU A 253 21.59 -11.50 48.30
C LEU A 253 22.26 -10.61 47.23
N ALA A 254 21.89 -9.31 47.29
CA ALA A 254 22.46 -8.10 46.67
C ALA A 254 22.31 -8.00 45.13
N GLU A 255 22.00 -6.88 44.48
CA GLU A 255 22.34 -5.46 44.71
C GLU A 255 21.44 -4.65 43.74
N ASP A 256 20.48 -3.86 44.21
CA ASP A 256 20.52 -2.38 44.29
C ASP A 256 21.06 -1.65 43.04
N VAL A 257 20.17 -1.34 42.08
CA VAL A 257 20.34 -0.20 41.15
C VAL A 257 18.97 0.43 40.91
N GLU A 258 18.69 1.41 41.76
CA GLU A 258 17.69 2.46 41.60
C GLU A 258 18.17 3.42 40.49
N MET A 259 17.42 3.53 39.39
CA MET A 259 17.64 4.57 38.38
C MET A 259 16.41 5.48 38.38
N GLU A 260 16.41 6.44 39.31
CA GLU A 260 15.60 7.66 39.24
C GLU A 260 16.02 8.44 37.99
N VAL A 261 15.12 8.55 37.00
CA VAL A 261 15.22 9.57 35.95
C VAL A 261 14.30 10.71 36.36
N ASP A 262 14.95 11.80 36.72
CA ASP A 262 14.46 13.10 37.16
C ASP A 262 13.27 13.62 36.32
N ASP A 263 12.14 13.72 37.00
CA ASP A 263 10.93 14.37 36.51
C ASP A 263 10.82 15.71 37.26
N SER A 264 11.39 16.77 36.70
CA SER A 264 11.25 18.11 37.27
C SER A 264 11.21 19.26 36.23
N ILE A 265 10.01 19.87 36.18
CA ILE A 265 9.77 21.34 36.24
C ILE A 265 10.06 22.12 34.93
N THR A 266 9.12 22.78 34.24
CA THR A 266 8.18 23.81 34.74
C THR A 266 7.12 24.16 33.69
N ASP A 267 5.88 24.27 34.14
CA ASP A 267 4.86 25.15 33.56
C ASP A 267 5.26 26.63 33.78
N VAL A 268 5.39 27.42 32.71
CA VAL A 268 5.21 28.89 32.78
C VAL A 268 4.27 29.34 31.67
N LYS A 269 3.19 29.93 32.16
CA LYS A 269 2.05 30.53 31.49
C LYS A 269 2.39 31.96 31.02
N SER A 270 1.76 32.36 29.92
CA SER A 270 1.38 33.75 29.54
C SER A 270 2.42 34.62 28.83
N GLY A 271 2.01 35.24 27.71
CA GLY A 271 2.65 36.50 27.27
C GLY A 271 2.57 36.82 25.78
N ASN A 272 1.47 37.44 25.38
CA ASN A 272 1.19 38.05 24.08
C ASN A 272 2.11 39.26 23.77
N GLN A 273 2.66 39.38 22.54
CA GLN A 273 2.97 40.60 21.73
C GLN A 273 3.91 40.24 20.55
N THR A 274 3.46 40.34 19.28
CA THR A 274 3.47 41.51 18.37
C THR A 274 4.83 41.81 17.70
N GLU A 275 4.89 41.55 16.39
CA GLU A 275 5.65 42.18 15.29
C GLU A 275 7.09 42.69 15.51
N GLN A 276 8.07 42.10 14.81
CA GLN A 276 8.63 42.63 13.55
C GLN A 276 9.75 41.72 12.95
N PRO A 277 10.03 41.84 11.63
CA PRO A 277 10.79 40.88 10.85
C PRO A 277 12.28 41.25 10.69
N LYS A 278 13.14 40.23 10.55
CA LYS A 278 14.39 40.23 9.77
C LYS A 278 15.10 38.89 9.96
N LYS A 279 15.31 38.15 8.86
CA LYS A 279 16.62 38.02 8.19
C LYS A 279 16.64 36.73 7.38
N ASP A 280 16.87 36.89 6.09
CA ASP A 280 17.19 35.86 5.14
C ASP A 280 18.34 34.98 5.65
N GLU A 281 18.13 33.67 5.67
CA GLU A 281 19.22 32.70 5.56
C GLU A 281 18.85 31.66 4.50
N SER A 282 19.58 31.78 3.41
CA SER A 282 19.59 30.91 2.25
C SER A 282 20.06 29.51 2.64
N VAL A 283 19.17 28.52 2.58
CA VAL A 283 19.58 27.11 2.49
C VAL A 283 19.59 26.73 1.01
N THR A 284 20.78 26.81 0.42
CA THR A 284 21.16 26.07 -0.79
C THR A 284 21.11 24.58 -0.47
N MET A 285 20.04 23.88 -0.83
CA MET A 285 20.09 22.42 -0.94
C MET A 285 20.74 22.05 -2.28
N GLN A 286 21.97 21.56 -2.16
CA GLN A 286 22.74 20.93 -3.23
C GLN A 286 21.99 19.72 -3.78
N GLY A 287 22.07 19.57 -5.10
CA GLY A 287 21.48 18.46 -5.84
C GLY A 287 22.24 17.15 -5.61
N ASP A 288 21.48 16.07 -5.50
CA ASP A 288 21.92 14.70 -5.73
C ASP A 288 21.96 14.46 -7.26
N ASP A 289 23.09 14.79 -7.87
CA ASP A 289 23.48 14.31 -9.20
C ASP A 289 24.48 13.16 -9.01
N ASP A 290 24.01 11.95 -8.70
CA ASP A 290 24.83 10.73 -8.71
C ASP A 290 23.97 9.48 -8.98
N ASP A 291 23.38 9.39 -10.18
CA ASP A 291 22.99 8.09 -10.75
C ASP A 291 23.73 7.88 -12.08
N ALA A 292 24.97 7.40 -11.91
CA ALA A 292 25.91 7.09 -12.96
C ALA A 292 25.46 5.86 -13.75
N VAL A 293 25.39 6.04 -15.07
CA VAL A 293 25.11 4.97 -16.04
C VAL A 293 26.34 4.05 -16.13
N GLU A 294 26.18 2.78 -15.73
CA GLU A 294 27.15 1.73 -16.05
C GLU A 294 27.11 1.42 -17.56
N TYR A 295 28.30 1.30 -18.15
CA TYR A 295 28.56 0.99 -19.57
C TYR A 295 28.24 -0.46 -19.93
#